data_AF-A0A8T0EQD7-F1
#
_entry.id   AF-A0A8T0EQD7-F1
#
_cell.length_a   1.000
_cell.length_b   1.000
_cell.length_c   1.000
_cell.angle_alpha   90.00
_cell.angle_beta   90.00
_cell.angle_gamma   90.00
#
_symmetry.space_group_name_H-M   'P 1'
#
loop_
_entity.id
_entity.type
_entity.pdbx_description
1 polymer ?
#
loop_
_entity_poly.entity_id
_entity_poly.type
_entity_poly.pdbx_seq_one_letter_code
_entity_poly.pdbx_strand_id
1 'polypeptide(L)'
;MIGSPTALSDEDLLEELKTAAKVNGLYVPSGALWGGEDIRKMSDSGILQSLIVTMKKHPKSLKLDGYLKDKNSEVKDEAVVLYRGSVQDICAFAPHNTNTMAAAAIAAPNLGFKGVKCCLVSDPNLMDYHIVEIEGYGVPQADGSRFHVHTVRRNPAKIGEVTGFATAGAFFGSLKNAVAKGPGIHLC
;
A
#
# COMPACT_ATOMS: atom_id res chain seq x y z
N MET A 1 14.53 2.25 10.35
CA MET A 1 13.57 1.62 9.42
C MET A 1 12.29 1.33 10.17
N ILE A 2 11.14 1.42 9.52
CA ILE A 2 9.87 0.96 10.07
C ILE A 2 9.50 -0.43 9.50
N GLY A 3 9.23 -1.40 10.36
CA GLY A 3 8.87 -2.76 9.93
C GLY A 3 7.44 -2.87 9.37
N SER A 4 6.55 -1.98 9.81
CA SER A 4 5.13 -1.96 9.42
C SER A 4 4.70 -0.54 9.07
N PRO A 5 4.73 -0.15 7.77
CA PRO A 5 4.28 1.17 7.32
C PRO A 5 2.85 1.53 7.71
N THR A 6 1.99 0.53 7.96
CA THR A 6 0.61 0.73 8.46
C THR A 6 0.54 1.64 9.69
N ALA A 7 1.53 1.59 10.59
CA ALA A 7 1.52 2.43 11.79
C ALA A 7 1.55 3.94 11.46
N LEU A 8 2.07 4.32 10.28
CA LEU A 8 2.12 5.72 9.82
C LEU A 8 0.75 6.26 9.36
N SER A 9 -0.31 5.46 9.44
CA SER A 9 -1.69 5.95 9.30
C SER A 9 -2.16 6.78 10.49
N ASP A 10 -1.51 6.63 11.64
CA ASP A 10 -1.61 7.53 12.78
C ASP A 10 -0.90 8.85 12.45
N GLU A 11 -1.67 9.94 12.44
CA GLU A 11 -1.20 11.26 12.03
C GLU A 11 -0.18 11.82 13.01
N ASP A 12 -0.39 11.64 14.32
CA ASP A 12 0.50 12.18 15.35
C ASP A 12 1.86 11.48 15.27
N LEU A 13 1.86 10.15 15.17
CA LEU A 13 3.08 9.37 14.98
C LEU A 13 3.80 9.76 13.68
N LEU A 14 3.08 9.95 12.58
CA LEU A 14 3.68 10.34 11.31
C LEU A 14 4.32 11.72 11.39
N GLU A 15 3.69 12.70 12.05
CA GLU A 15 4.25 14.05 12.21
C GLU A 15 5.47 14.07 13.15
N GLU A 16 5.45 13.30 14.23
CA GLU A 16 6.62 13.10 15.10
C GLU A 16 7.81 12.53 14.32
N LEU A 17 7.55 11.46 13.54
CA LEU A 17 8.59 10.80 12.74
C LEU A 17 9.07 11.67 11.58
N LYS A 18 8.20 12.45 10.94
CA LYS A 18 8.61 13.48 9.95
C LYS A 18 9.53 14.52 10.58
N THR A 19 9.23 14.96 11.79
CA THR A 19 10.07 15.92 12.52
C THR A 19 11.44 15.32 12.84
N ALA A 20 11.48 14.10 13.37
CA ALA A 20 12.73 13.38 13.61
C ALA A 20 13.52 13.14 12.31
N ALA A 21 12.83 12.90 11.20
CA ALA A 21 13.44 12.67 9.89
C ALA A 21 14.05 13.93 9.26
N LYS A 22 13.87 15.13 9.83
CA LYS A 22 14.58 16.34 9.36
C LYS A 22 16.10 16.25 9.54
N VAL A 23 16.56 15.44 10.50
CA VAL A 23 17.98 15.21 10.77
C VAL A 23 18.38 13.72 10.75
N ASN A 24 17.39 12.81 10.66
CA ASN A 24 17.60 11.36 10.59
C ASN A 24 17.00 10.74 9.32
N GLY A 25 17.45 9.56 8.92
CA GLY A 25 16.83 8.79 7.84
C GLY A 25 15.73 7.86 8.35
N LEU A 26 14.49 8.05 7.90
CA LEU A 26 13.38 7.11 8.11
C LEU A 26 13.19 6.24 6.87
N TYR A 27 13.60 4.98 6.95
CA TYR A 27 13.49 4.02 5.85
C TYR A 27 12.18 3.24 5.92
N VAL A 28 11.41 3.27 4.84
CA VAL A 28 10.10 2.62 4.68
C VAL A 28 10.22 1.55 3.59
N PRO A 29 10.04 0.27 3.92
CA PRO A 29 10.13 -0.80 2.94
C PRO A 29 8.94 -0.76 1.98
N SER A 30 9.21 -0.88 0.68
CA SER A 30 8.21 -0.94 -0.39
C SER A 30 7.36 -2.22 -0.32
N GLY A 31 7.93 -3.34 0.09
CA GLY A 31 7.21 -4.60 0.27
C GLY A 31 6.56 -5.08 -1.04
N ALA A 32 5.22 -5.15 -1.07
CA ALA A 32 4.52 -5.55 -2.28
C ALA A 32 4.27 -4.39 -3.28
N LEU A 33 4.59 -3.15 -2.91
CA LEU A 33 4.39 -1.97 -3.74
C LEU A 33 5.33 -1.99 -4.95
N TRP A 34 4.77 -1.88 -6.15
CA TRP A 34 5.51 -1.74 -7.39
C TRP A 34 5.44 -0.28 -7.87
N GLY A 35 6.53 0.29 -8.39
CA GLY A 35 6.54 1.66 -8.93
C GLY A 35 6.54 2.78 -7.86
N GLY A 36 6.93 2.48 -6.61
CA GLY A 36 6.94 3.47 -5.53
C GLY A 36 7.80 4.71 -5.81
N GLU A 37 8.92 4.56 -6.52
CA GLU A 37 9.75 5.70 -6.91
C GLU A 37 9.07 6.58 -7.97
N ASP A 38 8.35 5.99 -8.93
CA ASP A 38 7.64 6.74 -9.96
C ASP A 38 6.44 7.49 -9.37
N ILE A 39 5.70 6.85 -8.45
CA ILE A 39 4.65 7.50 -7.65
C ILE A 39 5.22 8.72 -6.92
N ARG A 40 6.40 8.57 -6.29
CA ARG A 40 7.08 9.66 -5.57
C ARG A 40 7.46 10.80 -6.49
N LYS A 41 8.10 10.54 -7.64
CA LYS A 41 8.44 11.57 -8.63
C LYS A 41 7.20 12.32 -9.12
N MET A 42 6.10 11.61 -9.37
CA MET A 42 4.85 12.24 -9.80
C MET A 42 4.18 13.08 -8.71
N SER A 43 4.21 12.61 -7.46
CA SER A 43 3.72 13.37 -6.30
C SER A 43 4.54 14.64 -6.11
N ASP A 44 5.87 14.52 -6.08
CA ASP A 44 6.79 15.63 -5.81
C ASP A 44 6.78 16.69 -6.93
N SER A 45 6.45 16.29 -8.17
CA SER A 45 6.23 17.21 -9.30
C SER A 45 4.81 17.80 -9.37
N GLY A 46 3.91 17.41 -8.46
CA GLY A 46 2.53 17.89 -8.43
C GLY A 46 1.63 17.33 -9.55
N ILE A 47 2.08 16.32 -10.28
CA ILE A 47 1.35 15.73 -11.41
C ILE A 47 0.39 14.64 -10.93
N LEU A 48 0.71 13.91 -9.85
CA LEU A 48 -0.14 12.82 -9.34
C LEU A 48 -1.47 13.37 -8.78
N GLN A 49 -2.58 13.13 -9.46
CA GLN A 49 -3.91 13.59 -9.03
C GLN A 49 -4.68 12.53 -8.24
N SER A 50 -4.50 11.25 -8.56
CA SER A 50 -5.17 10.15 -7.87
C SER A 50 -4.31 8.90 -7.84
N LEU A 51 -4.40 8.15 -6.76
CA LEU A 51 -3.75 6.86 -6.57
C LEU A 51 -4.71 5.90 -5.88
N ILE A 52 -4.92 4.74 -6.49
CA ILE A 52 -5.80 3.68 -5.99
C ILE A 52 -4.98 2.40 -5.84
N VAL A 53 -5.00 1.80 -4.65
CA VAL A 53 -4.36 0.49 -4.39
C VAL A 53 -5.45 -0.55 -4.14
N THR A 54 -5.58 -1.52 -5.03
CA THR A 54 -6.47 -2.66 -4.84
C THR A 54 -5.67 -3.88 -4.40
N MET A 55 -6.09 -4.53 -3.33
CA MET A 55 -5.52 -5.81 -2.91
C MET A 55 -6.60 -6.88 -2.92
N LYS A 56 -6.31 -8.01 -3.56
CA LYS A 56 -7.18 -9.18 -3.61
C LYS A 56 -6.44 -10.36 -2.99
N LYS A 57 -7.08 -11.04 -2.05
CA LYS A 57 -6.54 -12.21 -1.36
C LYS A 57 -7.63 -13.23 -1.08
N HIS A 58 -7.24 -14.48 -0.89
CA HIS A 58 -8.15 -15.49 -0.37
C HIS A 58 -8.70 -15.07 1.01
N PRO A 59 -9.99 -15.33 1.33
CA PRO A 59 -10.59 -15.08 2.64
C PRO A 59 -9.73 -15.53 3.83
N LYS A 60 -9.06 -16.68 3.74
CA LYS A 60 -8.20 -17.26 4.79
C LYS A 60 -6.87 -16.51 4.99
N SER A 61 -6.45 -15.70 4.01
CA SER A 61 -5.23 -14.90 4.05
C SER A 61 -5.45 -13.46 4.54
N LEU A 62 -6.67 -13.14 4.95
CA LEU A 62 -7.07 -11.83 5.46
C LEU A 62 -7.17 -11.89 6.99
N LYS A 63 -6.26 -11.19 7.68
CA LYS A 63 -6.33 -10.98 9.13
C LYS A 63 -6.97 -9.62 9.36
N LEU A 64 -8.27 -9.66 9.65
CA LEU A 64 -9.14 -8.49 9.73
C LEU A 64 -9.79 -8.42 11.11
N ASP A 65 -10.13 -7.19 11.49
CA ASP A 65 -10.80 -6.86 12.73
C ASP A 65 -12.14 -6.14 12.47
N GLY A 66 -12.99 -6.11 13.50
CA GLY A 66 -14.30 -5.45 13.45
C GLY A 66 -15.19 -5.95 12.31
N TYR A 67 -15.98 -5.06 11.73
CA TYR A 67 -16.97 -5.40 10.71
C TYR A 67 -16.37 -6.02 9.43
N LEU A 68 -15.09 -5.78 9.13
CA LEU A 68 -14.42 -6.39 7.98
C LEU A 68 -14.20 -7.90 8.20
N LYS A 69 -13.96 -8.32 9.44
CA LYS A 69 -13.85 -9.73 9.81
C LYS A 69 -15.18 -10.45 9.60
N ASP A 70 -16.27 -9.86 10.07
CA ASP A 70 -17.60 -10.43 9.95
C ASP A 70 -18.00 -10.56 8.48
N LYS A 71 -17.83 -9.48 7.70
CA LYS A 71 -18.08 -9.48 6.26
C LYS A 71 -17.22 -10.50 5.50
N ASN A 72 -15.97 -10.70 5.90
CA ASN A 72 -15.09 -11.70 5.28
C ASN A 72 -15.52 -13.14 5.59
N SER A 73 -16.13 -13.39 6.75
CA SER A 73 -16.60 -14.73 7.14
C SER A 73 -17.79 -15.21 6.32
N GLU A 74 -18.52 -14.28 5.69
CA GLU A 74 -19.66 -14.56 4.82
C GLU A 74 -19.24 -14.91 3.37
N VAL A 75 -17.98 -14.69 3.02
CA VAL A 75 -17.47 -14.93 1.65
C VAL A 75 -17.27 -16.42 1.42
N LYS A 76 -17.94 -16.96 0.39
CA LYS A 76 -17.93 -18.39 0.05
C LYS A 76 -17.40 -18.65 -1.35
N ASP A 77 -18.15 -18.23 -2.37
CA ASP A 77 -17.93 -18.69 -3.75
C ASP A 77 -17.49 -17.55 -4.70
N GLU A 78 -17.89 -16.32 -4.41
CA GLU A 78 -17.62 -15.16 -5.25
C GLU A 78 -16.73 -14.12 -4.56
N ALA A 79 -16.01 -13.34 -5.37
CA ALA A 79 -15.18 -12.26 -4.86
C ALA A 79 -16.04 -11.12 -4.30
N VAL A 80 -15.76 -10.72 -3.06
CA VAL A 80 -16.48 -9.66 -2.36
C VAL A 80 -15.56 -8.50 -2.03
N VAL A 81 -15.97 -7.28 -2.39
CA VAL A 81 -15.31 -6.06 -1.94
C VAL A 81 -15.63 -5.86 -0.46
N LEU A 82 -14.64 -6.07 0.40
CA LEU A 82 -14.79 -5.87 1.84
C LEU A 82 -14.80 -4.38 2.17
N TYR A 83 -13.87 -3.64 1.58
CA TYR A 83 -13.66 -2.21 1.83
C TYR A 83 -13.34 -1.45 0.54
N ARG A 84 -13.86 -0.23 0.44
CA ARG A 84 -13.43 0.78 -0.54
C ARG A 84 -13.46 2.16 0.12
N GLY A 85 -12.34 2.87 0.12
CA GLY A 85 -12.21 4.14 0.83
C GLY A 85 -10.78 4.63 0.93
N SER A 86 -10.42 5.32 2.01
CA SER A 86 -9.07 5.85 2.25
C SER A 86 -8.13 4.77 2.79
N VAL A 87 -6.82 4.93 2.54
CA VAL A 87 -5.80 4.07 3.18
C VAL A 87 -5.77 4.27 4.68
N GLN A 88 -6.06 5.49 5.17
CA GLN A 88 -6.09 5.79 6.60
C GLN A 88 -7.05 4.87 7.36
N ASP A 89 -8.31 4.80 6.94
CA ASP A 89 -9.33 4.10 7.74
C ASP A 89 -9.11 2.57 7.71
N ILE A 90 -8.73 2.01 6.56
CA ILE A 90 -8.54 0.56 6.44
C ILE A 90 -7.35 0.05 7.29
N CYS A 91 -6.35 0.91 7.55
CA CYS A 91 -5.19 0.52 8.35
C CYS A 91 -5.58 0.09 9.77
N ALA A 92 -6.64 0.67 10.34
CA ALA A 92 -7.15 0.30 11.66
C ALA A 92 -7.86 -1.06 11.68
N PHE A 93 -8.52 -1.44 10.59
CA PHE A 93 -9.31 -2.69 10.51
C PHE A 93 -8.57 -3.87 9.88
N ALA A 94 -7.45 -3.62 9.21
CA ALA A 94 -6.66 -4.65 8.53
C ALA A 94 -5.14 -4.43 8.70
N PRO A 95 -4.63 -4.23 9.92
CA PRO A 95 -3.27 -3.75 10.13
C PRO A 95 -2.19 -4.70 9.59
N HIS A 96 -2.49 -6.00 9.52
CA HIS A 96 -1.57 -7.01 8.99
C HIS A 96 -1.55 -7.10 7.46
N ASN A 97 -2.54 -6.52 6.79
CA ASN A 97 -2.74 -6.68 5.35
C ASN A 97 -2.46 -5.40 4.55
N THR A 98 -2.29 -4.25 5.21
CA THR A 98 -2.30 -2.92 4.60
C THR A 98 -0.92 -2.28 4.42
N ASN A 99 0.18 -2.95 4.78
CA ASN A 99 1.54 -2.40 4.63
C ASN A 99 1.86 -1.88 3.22
N THR A 100 1.37 -2.56 2.17
CA THR A 100 1.52 -2.12 0.78
C THR A 100 0.75 -0.84 0.48
N MET A 101 -0.47 -0.73 1.02
CA MET A 101 -1.31 0.47 0.85
C MET A 101 -0.68 1.66 1.60
N ALA A 102 -0.18 1.41 2.81
CA ALA A 102 0.53 2.42 3.60
C ALA A 102 1.85 2.86 2.95
N ALA A 103 2.62 1.94 2.36
CA ALA A 103 3.80 2.28 1.57
C ALA A 103 3.43 3.17 0.37
N ALA A 104 2.29 2.94 -0.28
CA ALA A 104 1.82 3.78 -1.38
C ALA A 104 1.45 5.20 -0.91
N ALA A 105 0.82 5.32 0.26
CA ALA A 105 0.53 6.62 0.88
C ALA A 105 1.81 7.40 1.22
N ILE A 106 2.87 6.73 1.69
CA ILE A 106 4.19 7.34 1.91
C ILE A 106 4.88 7.70 0.58
N ALA A 107 4.68 6.91 -0.46
CA ALA A 107 5.20 7.19 -1.80
C ALA A 107 4.50 8.40 -2.45
N ALA A 108 3.25 8.71 -2.08
CA ALA A 108 2.48 9.84 -2.61
C ALA A 108 2.22 10.92 -1.54
N PRO A 109 3.25 11.66 -1.06
CA PRO A 109 3.08 12.64 0.02
C PRO A 109 2.05 13.74 -0.28
N ASN A 110 1.80 14.08 -1.55
CA ASN A 110 0.78 15.07 -1.92
C ASN A 110 -0.67 14.58 -1.65
N LEU A 111 -0.89 13.27 -1.65
CA LEU A 111 -2.18 12.63 -1.34
C LEU A 111 -2.23 12.15 0.12
N GLY A 112 -1.15 11.56 0.61
CA GLY A 112 -1.05 10.97 1.94
C GLY A 112 -2.08 9.86 2.22
N PHE A 113 -2.22 9.47 3.48
CA PHE A 113 -3.11 8.36 3.88
C PHE A 113 -4.60 8.65 3.64
N LYS A 114 -5.02 9.91 3.75
CA LYS A 114 -6.40 10.36 3.50
C LYS A 114 -6.75 10.38 2.00
N GLY A 115 -5.80 10.87 1.18
CA GLY A 115 -6.00 11.08 -0.25
C GLY A 115 -5.84 9.81 -1.08
N VAL A 116 -4.88 8.94 -0.75
CA VAL A 116 -4.72 7.66 -1.44
C VAL A 116 -5.93 6.77 -1.14
N LYS A 117 -6.55 6.25 -2.19
CA LYS A 117 -7.71 5.36 -2.09
C LYS A 117 -7.28 3.92 -2.16
N CYS A 118 -8.10 3.04 -1.59
CA CYS A 118 -7.85 1.61 -1.66
C CYS A 118 -9.13 0.79 -1.76
N CYS A 119 -8.95 -0.44 -2.22
CA CYS A 119 -10.00 -1.44 -2.31
C CYS A 119 -9.45 -2.77 -1.79
N LEU A 120 -10.10 -3.37 -0.80
CA LEU A 120 -9.76 -4.70 -0.30
C LEU A 120 -10.82 -5.69 -0.74
N VAL A 121 -10.38 -6.73 -1.45
CA VAL A 121 -11.25 -7.78 -1.99
C VAL A 121 -10.88 -9.11 -1.36
N SER A 122 -11.90 -9.81 -0.88
CA SER A 122 -11.81 -11.20 -0.49
C SER A 122 -12.28 -12.07 -1.65
N ASP A 123 -11.38 -12.86 -2.21
CA ASP A 123 -11.64 -13.66 -3.40
C ASP A 123 -11.31 -15.14 -3.15
N PRO A 124 -12.34 -16.01 -2.97
CA PRO A 124 -12.14 -17.43 -2.69
C PRO A 124 -11.52 -18.20 -3.87
N ASN A 125 -11.46 -17.61 -5.07
CA ASN A 125 -10.85 -18.23 -6.24
C ASN A 125 -9.33 -18.02 -6.34
N LEU A 126 -8.75 -17.19 -5.45
CA LEU A 126 -7.30 -16.99 -5.39
C LEU A 126 -6.62 -18.11 -4.59
N MET A 127 -6.19 -19.15 -5.31
CA MET A 127 -5.62 -20.35 -4.70
C MET A 127 -4.11 -20.27 -4.45
N ASP A 128 -3.39 -19.51 -5.28
CA ASP A 128 -1.93 -19.55 -5.39
C ASP A 128 -1.28 -18.17 -5.49
N TYR A 129 -2.06 -17.08 -5.50
CA TYR A 129 -1.55 -15.71 -5.57
C TYR A 129 -2.28 -14.73 -4.67
N HIS A 130 -1.54 -13.73 -4.19
CA HIS A 130 -2.08 -12.43 -3.80
C HIS A 130 -1.98 -11.48 -4.99
N ILE A 131 -3.02 -10.69 -5.22
CA ILE A 131 -3.01 -9.67 -6.28
C ILE A 131 -2.91 -8.30 -5.63
N VAL A 132 -1.98 -7.48 -6.11
CA VAL A 132 -1.89 -6.05 -5.82
C VAL A 132 -2.00 -5.31 -7.14
N GLU A 133 -2.98 -4.44 -7.24
CA GLU A 133 -3.15 -3.53 -8.36
C GLU A 133 -2.91 -2.10 -7.90
N ILE A 134 -2.15 -1.35 -8.69
CA ILE A 134 -1.86 0.05 -8.40
C ILE A 134 -2.25 0.85 -9.64
N GLU A 135 -3.17 1.78 -9.44
CA GLU A 135 -3.69 2.63 -10.48
C GLU A 135 -3.42 4.09 -10.15
N GLY A 136 -2.71 4.79 -11.03
CA GLY A 136 -2.30 6.18 -10.84
C GLY A 136 -2.78 7.05 -11.99
N TYR A 137 -3.24 8.26 -11.67
CA TYR A 137 -3.73 9.22 -12.65
C TYR A 137 -3.01 10.56 -12.48
N GLY A 138 -2.59 11.14 -13.60
CA GLY A 138 -2.03 12.49 -13.63
C GLY A 138 -3.11 13.58 -13.81
N VAL A 139 -2.71 14.84 -13.62
CA VAL A 139 -3.56 16.00 -13.95
C VAL A 139 -3.99 15.96 -15.43
N PRO A 140 -5.29 16.17 -15.74
CA PRO A 140 -5.78 16.27 -17.10
C PRO A 140 -5.14 17.43 -17.87
N GLN A 141 -4.84 17.20 -19.14
CA GLN A 141 -4.37 18.22 -20.08
C GLN A 141 -5.56 18.97 -20.69
N ALA A 142 -5.28 20.11 -21.35
CA ALA A 142 -6.31 20.94 -21.97
C ALA A 142 -7.09 20.22 -23.09
N ASP A 143 -6.46 19.24 -23.75
CA ASP A 143 -7.07 18.39 -24.78
C ASP A 143 -7.89 17.21 -24.20
N GLY A 144 -7.99 17.11 -22.88
CA GLY A 144 -8.69 16.03 -22.18
C GLY A 144 -7.87 14.75 -22.01
N SER A 145 -6.66 14.67 -22.57
CA SER A 145 -5.76 13.56 -22.29
C SER A 145 -5.27 13.59 -20.84
N ARG A 146 -4.92 12.44 -20.28
CA ARG A 146 -4.31 12.36 -18.94
C ARG A 146 -3.36 11.18 -18.85
N PHE A 147 -2.32 11.35 -18.04
CA PHE A 147 -1.49 10.21 -17.66
C PHE A 147 -2.35 9.19 -16.89
N HIS A 148 -2.19 7.92 -17.25
CA HIS A 148 -2.76 6.79 -16.53
C HIS A 148 -1.76 5.64 -16.54
N VAL A 149 -1.59 5.02 -15.38
CA VAL A 149 -0.83 3.79 -15.22
C VAL A 149 -1.65 2.81 -14.42
N HIS A 150 -1.66 1.55 -14.87
CA HIS A 150 -2.24 0.43 -14.12
C HIS A 150 -1.22 -0.69 -14.10
N THR A 151 -0.83 -1.10 -12.89
CA THR A 151 0.05 -2.25 -12.69
C THR A 151 -0.69 -3.35 -11.96
N VAL A 152 -0.43 -4.60 -12.33
CA VAL A 152 -1.01 -5.78 -11.68
C VAL A 152 0.13 -6.71 -11.28
N ARG A 153 0.40 -6.77 -9.98
CA ARG A 153 1.36 -7.70 -9.38
C ARG A 153 0.63 -8.95 -8.90
N ARG A 154 0.93 -10.09 -9.50
CA ARG A 154 0.54 -11.42 -9.00
C ARG A 154 1.70 -12.00 -8.18
N ASN A 155 1.53 -12.11 -6.88
CA ASN A 155 2.58 -12.55 -5.96
C ASN A 155 2.24 -13.94 -5.42
N PRO A 156 3.02 -14.99 -5.74
CA PRO A 156 2.73 -16.35 -5.28
C PRO A 156 2.52 -16.42 -3.77
N ALA A 157 1.44 -17.05 -3.32
CA ALA A 157 1.09 -17.20 -1.93
C ALA A 157 0.22 -18.45 -1.72
N LYS A 158 0.49 -19.20 -0.65
CA LYS A 158 -0.40 -20.29 -0.24
C LYS A 158 -1.62 -19.71 0.48
N ILE A 159 -2.76 -20.41 0.39
CA ILE A 159 -3.95 -20.09 1.17
C ILE A 159 -3.61 -20.03 2.66
N GLY A 160 -4.05 -18.96 3.34
CA GLY A 160 -3.76 -18.72 4.75
C GLY A 160 -2.55 -17.82 4.99
N GLU A 161 -1.61 -17.75 4.05
CA GLU A 161 -0.46 -16.85 4.17
C GLU A 161 -0.89 -15.40 3.97
N VAL A 162 -0.53 -14.53 4.92
CA VAL A 162 -0.82 -13.09 4.82
C VAL A 162 0.12 -12.43 3.81
N THR A 163 1.34 -12.93 3.68
CA THR A 163 2.40 -12.33 2.86
C THR A 163 2.79 -13.27 1.74
N GLY A 164 2.91 -12.75 0.51
CA GLY A 164 3.34 -13.54 -0.63
C GLY A 164 4.86 -13.70 -0.69
N PHE A 165 5.33 -14.74 -1.39
CA PHE A 165 6.73 -15.17 -1.42
C PHE A 165 7.71 -14.05 -1.78
N ALA A 166 7.40 -13.26 -2.82
CA ALA A 166 8.30 -12.21 -3.30
C ALA A 166 8.37 -10.99 -2.35
N THR A 167 7.48 -10.87 -1.36
CA THR A 167 7.48 -9.74 -0.42
C THR A 167 8.61 -9.84 0.60
N ALA A 168 8.98 -11.06 1.03
CA ALA A 168 10.11 -11.25 1.93
C ALA A 168 11.43 -10.83 1.26
N GLY A 169 11.65 -11.22 0.01
CA GLY A 169 12.80 -10.79 -0.79
C GLY A 169 12.83 -9.29 -1.01
N ALA A 170 11.68 -8.66 -1.29
CA ALA A 170 11.58 -7.21 -1.43
C ALA A 170 11.96 -6.49 -0.13
N PHE A 171 11.45 -6.93 1.02
CA PHE A 171 11.79 -6.35 2.33
C PHE A 171 13.30 -6.50 2.65
N PHE A 172 13.89 -7.66 2.32
CA PHE A 172 15.33 -7.84 2.47
C PHE A 172 16.14 -6.93 1.54
N GLY A 173 15.65 -6.69 0.32
CA GLY A 173 16.20 -5.66 -0.58
C GLY A 173 16.15 -4.26 0.05
N SER A 174 15.03 -3.89 0.66
CA SER A 174 14.87 -2.63 1.38
C SER A 174 15.90 -2.49 2.51
N LEU A 175 16.17 -3.55 3.27
CA LEU A 175 17.20 -3.56 4.32
C LEU A 175 18.60 -3.27 3.76
N LYS A 176 18.96 -3.88 2.63
CA LYS A 176 20.25 -3.62 1.98
C LYS A 176 20.37 -2.18 1.47
N ASN A 177 19.26 -1.60 1.01
CA ASN A 177 19.19 -0.25 0.47
C ASN A 177 19.00 0.83 1.54
N ALA A 178 18.81 0.45 2.80
CA ALA A 178 18.62 1.37 3.93
C ALA A 178 19.95 1.92 4.46
N VAL A 179 20.77 2.45 3.55
CA VAL A 179 22.12 2.94 3.86
C VAL A 179 22.32 4.32 3.24
N ALA A 180 22.91 5.23 4.01
CA ALA A 180 23.47 6.51 3.57
C ALA A 180 22.56 7.44 2.72
N LYS A 181 21.22 7.34 2.81
CA LYS A 181 20.31 8.26 2.10
C LYS A 181 20.15 9.64 2.75
N GLY A 182 20.80 9.87 3.89
CA GLY A 182 20.73 11.13 4.64
C GLY A 182 19.37 11.36 5.32
N PRO A 183 19.12 12.58 5.81
CA PRO A 183 17.84 12.95 6.42
C PRO A 183 16.67 12.82 5.46
N GLY A 184 15.50 12.43 5.98
CA GLY A 184 14.24 12.37 5.25
C GLY A 184 13.55 11.02 5.33
N ILE A 185 12.36 10.94 4.72
CA ILE A 185 11.59 9.70 4.59
C ILE A 185 11.91 9.06 3.24
N HIS A 186 12.51 7.87 3.29
CA HIS A 186 13.03 7.15 2.13
C HIS A 186 12.26 5.86 1.93
N LEU A 187 11.64 5.72 0.76
CA LEU A 187 11.19 4.41 0.30
C LEU A 187 12.41 3.57 -0.11
N CYS A 188 12.39 2.28 0.22
CA CYS A 188 13.49 1.35 -0.07
C CYS A 188 13.00 -0.05 -0.44
#